data_AF-E6XG00-F1
#
_entry.id   AF-E6XG00-F1
#
_cell.length_a   1.000
_cell.length_b   1.000
_cell.length_c   1.000
_cell.angle_alpha   90.00
_cell.angle_beta   90.00
_cell.angle_gamma   90.00
#
_symmetry.space_group_name_H-M   'P 1'
#
loop_
_entity.id
_entity.type
_entity.pdbx_description
1 polymer ?
#
loop_
_entity_poly.entity_id
_entity_poly.type
_entity_poly.pdbx_seq_one_letter_code
_entity_poly.pdbx_strand_id
1 'polypeptide(L)'
;MYNSIFGGSMFKQCIMVGEVNMQTSIKKWGNSAGAIIPAAVLKKAGFGMGDQFEIEVVQGRIVMSPATPIFTLDELLSASPKGSFELDSEDTQWLSSSPVGKEEI
;
A
#
# COMPACT_ATOMS: atom_id res chain seq x y z
N MET A 1 19.63 37.04 -34.49
CA MET A 1 20.74 36.45 -33.71
C MET A 1 20.49 36.88 -32.26
N TYR A 2 20.12 36.07 -31.28
CA TYR A 2 20.22 34.62 -31.03
C TYR A 2 18.94 34.11 -30.36
N ASN A 3 18.55 32.86 -30.66
CA ASN A 3 17.60 32.06 -29.88
C ASN A 3 18.23 31.64 -28.54
N SER A 4 17.41 31.50 -27.50
CA SER A 4 17.57 30.44 -26.49
C SER A 4 16.30 30.21 -25.67
N ILE A 5 16.01 28.93 -25.46
CA ILE A 5 14.79 28.31 -24.95
C ILE A 5 15.04 27.83 -23.53
N PHE A 6 14.17 28.16 -22.56
CA PHE A 6 13.90 27.43 -21.31
C PHE A 6 12.58 28.01 -20.75
N GLY A 7 11.45 27.31 -20.55
CA GLY A 7 11.24 25.90 -20.25
C GLY A 7 11.09 25.71 -18.73
N GLY A 8 9.86 25.73 -18.20
CA GLY A 8 9.59 25.47 -16.78
C GLY A 8 8.16 25.89 -16.38
N SER A 9 7.14 25.12 -16.76
CA SER A 9 6.61 23.98 -15.99
C SER A 9 5.84 24.42 -14.73
N MET A 10 4.57 24.72 -14.99
CA MET A 10 3.46 24.87 -14.06
C MET A 10 3.06 23.48 -13.55
N PHE A 11 3.62 23.01 -12.43
CA PHE A 11 3.16 21.77 -11.79
C PHE A 11 3.32 21.83 -10.28
N LYS A 12 2.19 22.04 -9.59
CA LYS A 12 1.78 21.28 -8.39
C LYS A 12 0.46 21.83 -7.87
N GLN A 13 -0.63 21.44 -8.53
CA GLN A 13 -1.89 21.23 -7.84
C GLN A 13 -2.64 20.12 -8.59
N CYS A 14 -2.44 18.88 -8.17
CA CYS A 14 -3.27 17.76 -8.58
C CYS A 14 -3.79 17.07 -7.34
N ILE A 15 -4.65 17.76 -6.58
CA ILE A 15 -5.59 17.11 -5.69
C ILE A 15 -6.75 16.67 -6.59
N MET A 16 -6.67 15.46 -7.13
CA MET A 16 -7.77 14.79 -7.84
C MET A 16 -8.37 13.72 -6.92
N VAL A 17 -8.82 14.09 -5.73
CA VAL A 17 -9.77 13.24 -4.98
C VAL A 17 -11.15 13.48 -5.57
N GLY A 18 -11.32 13.08 -6.83
CA GLY A 18 -12.64 13.08 -7.47
C GLY A 18 -13.43 11.92 -6.90
N GLU A 19 -14.51 12.19 -6.18
CA GLU A 19 -15.52 11.19 -5.87
C GLU A 19 -16.00 10.55 -7.18
N VAL A 20 -15.85 9.24 -7.29
CA VAL A 20 -16.38 8.49 -8.44
C VAL A 20 -17.74 7.95 -8.02
N ASN A 21 -18.81 8.62 -8.41
CA ASN A 21 -20.17 8.15 -8.15
C ASN A 21 -20.68 7.42 -9.40
N MET A 22 -20.76 6.09 -9.34
CA MET A 22 -21.40 5.27 -10.36
C MET A 22 -22.45 4.37 -9.71
N GLN A 23 -23.59 4.22 -10.38
CA GLN A 23 -24.61 3.24 -10.03
C GLN A 23 -24.50 2.03 -10.96
N THR A 24 -24.48 0.84 -10.38
CA THR A 24 -24.50 -0.42 -11.13
C THR A 24 -25.52 -1.36 -10.51
N SER A 25 -26.04 -2.30 -11.29
CA SER A 25 -26.90 -3.37 -10.77
C SER A 25 -26.12 -4.62 -10.45
N ILE A 26 -26.59 -5.37 -9.46
CA ILE A 26 -26.11 -6.70 -9.14
C ILE A 26 -26.68 -7.67 -10.18
N LYS A 27 -25.82 -8.50 -10.77
CA LYS A 27 -26.16 -9.53 -11.75
C LYS A 27 -25.75 -10.90 -11.23
N LYS A 28 -26.44 -11.94 -11.70
CA LYS A 28 -26.08 -13.33 -11.40
C LYS A 28 -24.85 -13.73 -12.22
N TRP A 29 -23.84 -14.26 -11.55
CA TRP A 29 -22.66 -14.86 -12.16
C TRP A 29 -22.51 -16.29 -11.62
N GLY A 30 -22.96 -17.27 -12.41
CA GLY A 30 -23.02 -18.67 -11.96
C GLY A 30 -23.95 -18.83 -10.76
N ASN A 31 -23.41 -19.33 -9.65
CA ASN A 31 -24.14 -19.45 -8.37
C ASN A 31 -24.02 -18.20 -7.48
N SER A 32 -23.25 -17.20 -7.89
CA SER A 32 -22.97 -16.00 -7.11
C SER A 32 -23.64 -14.76 -7.71
N ALA A 33 -23.63 -13.68 -6.94
CA ALA A 33 -24.04 -12.36 -7.38
C ALA A 33 -22.79 -11.47 -7.54
N GLY A 34 -22.76 -10.63 -8.56
CA GLY A 34 -21.64 -9.74 -8.84
C GLY A 34 -22.10 -8.39 -9.41
N ALA A 35 -21.26 -7.38 -9.27
CA ALA A 35 -21.46 -6.04 -9.82
C ALA A 35 -20.28 -5.67 -10.73
N ILE A 36 -20.51 -4.80 -11.71
CA ILE A 36 -19.44 -4.31 -12.58
C ILE A 36 -18.70 -3.20 -11.84
N ILE A 37 -17.41 -3.36 -11.61
CA ILE A 37 -16.58 -2.30 -11.03
C ILE A 37 -15.92 -1.53 -12.19
N PRO A 38 -16.14 -0.21 -12.30
CA PRO A 38 -15.52 0.60 -13.35
C PRO A 38 -14.01 0.66 -13.21
N ALA A 39 -13.29 0.63 -14.33
CA ALA A 39 -11.83 0.71 -14.34
C ALA A 39 -11.28 1.95 -13.60
N ALA A 40 -11.99 3.07 -13.66
CA ALA A 40 -11.60 4.28 -12.94
C ALA A 40 -11.69 4.14 -11.41
N VAL A 41 -12.69 3.41 -10.89
CA VAL A 41 -12.83 3.11 -9.46
C VAL A 41 -11.75 2.12 -9.05
N LEU A 42 -11.58 1.05 -9.82
CA LEU A 42 -10.58 0.01 -9.57
C LEU A 42 -9.16 0.61 -9.46
N LYS A 43 -8.78 1.46 -10.43
CA LYS A 43 -7.49 2.14 -10.45
C LYS A 43 -7.29 3.10 -9.27
N LYS A 44 -8.33 3.84 -8.88
CA LYS A 44 -8.25 4.75 -7.71
C LYS A 44 -8.16 4.00 -6.39
N ALA A 45 -8.79 2.84 -6.30
CA ALA A 45 -8.71 1.94 -5.16
C ALA A 45 -7.39 1.15 -5.11
N GLY A 46 -6.52 1.30 -6.12
CA GLY A 46 -5.19 0.66 -6.16
C GLY A 46 -5.21 -0.79 -6.63
N PHE A 47 -6.31 -1.26 -7.23
CA PHE A 47 -6.45 -2.63 -7.70
C PHE A 47 -6.15 -2.76 -9.20
N GLY A 48 -5.46 -3.85 -9.54
CA GLY A 48 -5.25 -4.38 -10.88
C GLY A 48 -6.09 -5.62 -11.16
N MET A 49 -6.05 -6.08 -12.41
CA MET A 49 -6.65 -7.36 -12.79
C MET A 49 -5.82 -8.50 -12.22
N GLY A 50 -6.45 -9.42 -11.50
CA GLY A 50 -5.78 -10.58 -10.88
C GLY A 50 -5.38 -10.37 -9.42
N ASP A 51 -5.51 -9.15 -8.90
CA ASP A 51 -5.26 -8.87 -7.49
C ASP A 51 -6.28 -9.57 -6.59
N GLN A 52 -5.81 -10.07 -5.46
CA GLN A 52 -6.68 -10.63 -4.42
C GLN A 52 -7.19 -9.51 -3.51
N PHE A 53 -8.46 -9.59 -3.16
CA PHE A 53 -9.12 -8.67 -2.25
C PHE A 53 -10.03 -9.45 -1.32
N GLU A 54 -10.26 -8.90 -0.13
CA GLU A 54 -11.20 -9.42 0.84
C GLU A 54 -12.52 -8.64 0.72
N ILE A 55 -13.63 -9.35 0.95
CA ILE A 55 -14.97 -8.75 1.00
C ILE A 55 -15.53 -8.97 2.39
N GLU A 56 -15.90 -7.88 3.06
CA GLU A 56 -16.57 -7.91 4.36
C GLU A 56 -17.84 -7.05 4.36
N VAL A 57 -18.72 -7.31 5.33
CA VAL A 57 -19.92 -6.51 5.55
C VAL A 57 -19.75 -5.68 6.81
N VAL A 58 -19.57 -4.37 6.65
CA VAL A 58 -19.41 -3.42 7.75
C VAL A 58 -20.58 -2.47 7.75
N GLN A 59 -21.37 -2.48 8.84
CA GLN A 59 -22.53 -1.59 9.00
C GLN A 59 -23.54 -1.67 7.84
N GLY A 60 -23.78 -2.88 7.31
CA GLY A 60 -24.68 -3.09 6.17
C GLY A 60 -24.13 -2.65 4.82
N ARG A 61 -22.84 -2.29 4.74
CA ARG A 61 -22.14 -1.95 3.50
C ARG A 61 -21.16 -3.06 3.14
N ILE A 62 -21.06 -3.37 1.85
CA ILE A 62 -20.01 -4.25 1.34
C ILE A 62 -18.74 -3.43 1.20
N VAL A 63 -17.71 -3.78 1.96
CA VAL A 63 -16.38 -3.15 1.90
C VAL A 63 -15.43 -4.13 1.24
N MET A 64 -14.65 -3.63 0.29
CA MET A 64 -13.61 -4.38 -0.41
C MET A 64 -12.26 -3.78 -0.05
N SER A 65 -11.35 -4.61 0.47
CA SER A 65 -10.01 -4.21 0.91
C SER A 65 -8.95 -5.08 0.22
N PRO A 66 -7.73 -4.57 -0.01
CA PRO A 66 -6.63 -5.41 -0.49
C PRO A 66 -6.45 -6.60 0.44
N ALA A 67 -6.33 -7.79 -0.13
CA ALA A 67 -6.07 -8.98 0.67
C ALA A 67 -4.68 -8.79 1.31
N THR A 68 -4.65 -8.61 2.63
CA THR A 68 -3.38 -8.62 3.35
C THR A 68 -2.90 -10.06 3.44
N PRO A 69 -1.77 -10.41 2.82
CA PRO A 69 -1.20 -11.73 3.00
C PRO A 69 -0.92 -11.98 4.49
N ILE A 70 -1.40 -13.11 4.98
CA ILE A 70 -1.06 -13.60 6.31
C ILE A 70 0.30 -14.26 6.16
N PHE A 71 1.35 -13.61 6.65
CA PHE A 71 2.70 -14.18 6.63
C PHE A 71 2.98 -14.97 7.90
N THR A 72 3.59 -16.12 7.73
CA THR A 72 4.22 -16.86 8.82
C THR A 72 5.62 -16.31 9.09
N LEU A 73 6.13 -16.53 10.32
CA LEU A 73 7.51 -16.15 10.66
C LEU A 73 8.52 -16.77 9.69
N ASP A 74 8.32 -18.03 9.31
CA ASP A 74 9.22 -18.76 8.41
C ASP A 74 9.25 -18.12 7.01
N GLU A 75 8.11 -17.70 6.47
CA GLU A 75 8.04 -17.01 5.18
C GLU A 75 8.81 -15.68 5.20
N LEU A 76 8.62 -14.87 6.24
CA LEU A 76 9.33 -13.60 6.40
C LEU A 76 10.85 -13.79 6.52
N LEU A 77 11.27 -14.79 7.30
CA LEU A 77 12.69 -15.12 7.45
C LEU A 77 13.28 -15.64 6.14
N SER A 78 12.53 -16.43 5.37
CA SER A 78 12.99 -16.94 4.07
C SER A 78 13.18 -15.84 3.03
N ALA A 79 12.35 -14.80 3.07
CA ALA A 79 12.40 -13.66 2.16
C ALA A 79 13.43 -12.59 2.60
N SER A 80 13.91 -12.64 3.84
CA SER A 80 14.86 -11.66 4.38
C SER A 80 16.26 -11.89 3.80
N PRO A 81 16.90 -10.87 3.21
CA PRO A 81 18.27 -10.97 2.72
C PRO A 81 19.22 -11.32 3.87
N LYS A 82 20.16 -12.25 3.66
CA LYS A 82 21.12 -12.65 4.70
C LYS A 82 21.97 -11.48 5.22
N GLY A 83 22.25 -10.50 4.36
CA GLY A 83 22.99 -9.29 4.73
C GLY A 83 22.21 -8.33 5.63
N SER A 84 20.89 -8.46 5.73
CA SER A 84 20.08 -7.65 6.66
C SER A 84 20.28 -8.03 8.13
N PHE A 85 20.99 -9.12 8.41
CA PHE A 85 21.33 -9.56 9.76
C PHE A 85 22.78 -9.22 10.17
N GLU A 86 23.55 -8.60 9.28
CA GLU A 86 24.89 -8.15 9.60
C GLU A 86 24.79 -6.88 10.45
N LEU A 87 25.53 -6.86 11.57
CA LEU A 87 25.60 -5.70 12.44
C LEU A 87 26.33 -4.59 11.70
N ASP A 88 25.69 -3.43 11.60
CA ASP A 88 26.35 -2.27 11.04
C ASP A 88 27.20 -1.52 12.09
N SER A 89 27.79 -0.40 11.68
CA SER A 89 28.61 0.42 12.57
C SER A 89 27.80 1.06 13.70
N GLU A 90 26.52 1.37 13.46
CA GLU A 90 25.62 1.94 14.46
C GLU A 90 25.25 0.88 15.49
N ASP A 91 24.90 -0.33 15.05
CA ASP A 91 24.62 -1.48 15.92
C ASP A 91 25.82 -1.80 16.82
N THR A 92 27.02 -1.82 16.23
CA THR A 92 28.26 -2.09 16.97
C THR A 92 28.53 -1.00 18.00
N GLN A 93 28.25 0.26 17.68
CA GLN A 93 28.38 1.39 18.59
C GLN A 93 27.36 1.31 19.74
N TRP A 94 26.11 0.92 19.45
CA TRP A 94 25.08 0.74 20.46
C TRP A 94 25.44 -0.41 21.42
N LEU A 95 25.90 -1.55 20.91
CA LEU A 95 26.33 -2.71 21.70
C LEU A 95 27.55 -2.42 22.58
N SER A 96 28.41 -1.50 22.18
CA SER A 96 29.62 -1.11 22.93
C SER A 96 29.44 0.12 23.81
N SER A 97 28.24 0.72 23.80
CA SER A 97 27.95 1.90 24.60
C SER A 97 27.90 1.55 26.09
N SER A 98 28.57 2.36 26.91
CA SER A 98 28.53 2.19 28.36
C SER A 98 27.13 2.48 28.90
N PRO A 99 26.69 1.83 29.99
CA PRO A 99 25.43 2.18 30.64
C PRO A 99 25.42 3.66 31.05
N VAL A 100 24.41 4.40 30.57
CA VAL A 100 24.21 5.84 30.88
C VAL A 100 22.96 6.11 31.71
N GLY A 101 22.26 5.06 32.14
CA GLY A 101 21.04 5.16 32.95
C GLY A 101 21.32 5.78 34.32
N LYS A 102 20.42 6.66 34.76
CA LYS A 102 20.30 7.15 36.14
C LYS A 102 19.13 6.45 36.82
N GLU A 103 19.06 5.13 36.68
CA GLU A 103 18.02 4.33 37.30
C GLU A 103 18.20 4.47 38.83
N GLU A 104 17.31 5.19 39.49
CA GLU A 104 17.25 5.26 40.96
C GLU A 104 16.71 3.91 41.46
N ILE A 105 17.47 3.26 42.35
CA ILE A 105 17.18 1.92 42.89
C ILE A 105 16.29 2.03 44.12
#